data_AF-A0A7S0WKI1-F1
#
_entry.id   AF-A0A7S0WKI1-F1
#
_cell.length_a   1.000
_cell.length_b   1.000
_cell.length_c   1.000
_cell.angle_alpha   90.00
_cell.angle_beta   90.00
_cell.angle_gamma   90.00
#
_symmetry.space_group_name_H-M   'P 1'
#
loop_
_entity.id
_entity.type
_entity.pdbx_description
1 polymer ?
#
loop_
_entity_poly.entity_id
_entity_poly.type
_entity_poly.pdbx_seq_one_letter_code
_entity_poly.pdbx_strand_id
1 'polypeptide(L)'
;AEFQHAILGPISIGLGPFVEVAFNHARSGTLIVTDCVAEVPDKPLDIIQVDPYPLLYHSRAEGIEPIEDSVQGRIRGWRKTVLFALYIRPVAVDLVKTLPTFQNWFKAPTFPAIDGFFPFEWNGDGWQKSFSGVQGRLLVPPIVQNFILNRRGGPQKTMEWVDTVASWKFK
;
A
#
# COMPACT_ATOMS: atom_id res chain seq x y z
N ALA A 1 -0.39 -15.21 31.10
CA ALA A 1 -0.64 -13.87 30.55
C ALA A 1 -1.80 -13.95 29.56
N GLU A 2 -2.65 -12.92 29.48
CA GLU A 2 -3.77 -12.87 28.52
C GLU A 2 -3.28 -12.83 27.07
N PHE A 3 -2.14 -12.16 26.84
CA PHE A 3 -1.46 -12.08 25.56
C PHE A 3 -0.05 -12.69 25.65
N GLN A 4 0.29 -13.54 24.70
CA GLN A 4 1.68 -13.81 24.34
C GLN A 4 2.11 -12.76 23.32
N HIS A 5 3.38 -12.35 23.32
CA HIS A 5 3.90 -11.43 22.33
C HIS A 5 5.32 -11.80 21.89
N ALA A 6 5.69 -11.39 20.68
CA ALA A 6 7.02 -11.53 20.12
C ALA A 6 7.35 -10.27 19.32
N ILE A 7 8.55 -9.75 19.54
CA ILE A 7 9.01 -8.50 18.94
C ILE A 7 9.99 -8.84 17.82
N LEU A 8 9.71 -8.35 16.61
CA LEU A 8 10.66 -8.34 15.51
C LEU A 8 11.42 -7.01 15.55
N GLY A 9 12.75 -7.12 15.60
CA GLY A 9 13.65 -5.98 15.43
C GLY A 9 14.39 -5.57 16.71
N PRO A 10 14.97 -4.36 16.74
CA PRO A 10 14.93 -3.38 15.66
C PRO A 10 15.67 -3.85 14.40
N ILE A 11 15.11 -3.57 13.23
CA ILE A 11 15.78 -3.70 11.93
C ILE A 11 16.17 -2.30 11.46
N SER A 12 17.46 -2.09 11.16
CA SER A 12 17.94 -0.77 10.71
C SER A 12 17.61 -0.55 9.23
N ILE A 13 16.77 0.45 8.95
CA ILE A 13 16.39 0.83 7.57
C ILE A 13 17.08 2.12 7.09
N GLY A 14 18.04 2.64 7.86
CA GLY A 14 18.82 3.85 7.56
C GLY A 14 18.13 5.16 7.92
N LEU A 15 16.79 5.24 7.80
CA LEU A 15 15.97 6.37 8.24
C LEU A 15 15.51 6.26 9.71
N GLY A 16 15.68 5.08 10.30
CA GLY A 16 15.23 4.74 11.65
C GLY A 16 15.21 3.23 11.85
N PRO A 17 14.84 2.74 13.05
CA PRO A 17 14.54 1.34 13.28
C PRO A 17 13.12 1.00 12.83
N PHE A 18 12.94 -0.18 12.25
CA PHE A 18 11.65 -0.83 12.13
C PHE A 18 11.47 -1.83 13.28
N VAL A 19 10.27 -1.86 13.86
CA VAL A 19 9.84 -2.81 14.89
C VAL A 19 8.43 -3.28 14.56
N GLU A 20 8.19 -4.57 14.74
CA GLU A 20 6.87 -5.19 14.64
C GLU A 20 6.61 -5.99 15.92
N VAL A 21 5.37 -6.04 16.39
CA VAL A 21 4.99 -6.84 17.56
C VAL A 21 3.77 -7.69 17.22
N ALA A 22 3.97 -9.00 17.18
CA ALA A 22 2.86 -9.93 17.10
C ALA A 22 2.32 -10.21 18.51
N PHE A 23 0.99 -10.37 18.60
CA PHE A 23 0.31 -10.81 19.80
C PHE A 23 -0.53 -12.05 19.52
N ASN A 24 -0.56 -12.99 20.45
CA ASN A 24 -1.53 -14.08 20.47
C ASN A 24 -2.43 -13.93 21.70
N HIS A 25 -3.72 -13.71 21.46
CA HIS A 25 -4.72 -13.64 22.51
C HIS A 25 -5.18 -15.05 22.90
N ALA A 26 -4.80 -15.50 24.10
CA ALA A 26 -4.91 -16.90 24.49
C ALA A 26 -6.36 -17.42 24.51
N ARG A 27 -7.33 -16.59 24.87
CA ARG A 27 -8.74 -17.00 25.00
C ARG A 27 -9.41 -17.20 23.64
N SER A 28 -9.18 -16.31 22.68
CA SER A 28 -9.78 -16.43 21.34
C SER A 28 -8.95 -17.27 20.39
N GLY A 29 -7.65 -17.45 20.67
CA GLY A 29 -6.70 -18.04 19.72
C GLY A 29 -6.48 -17.15 18.50
N THR A 30 -6.53 -15.82 18.69
CA THR A 30 -6.37 -14.85 17.60
C THR A 30 -4.95 -14.32 17.56
N LEU A 31 -4.32 -14.42 16.38
CA LEU A 31 -3.07 -13.77 16.07
C LEU A 31 -3.34 -12.33 15.61
N ILE A 32 -2.60 -11.38 16.17
CA ILE A 32 -2.61 -9.97 15.79
C ILE A 32 -1.21 -9.64 15.29
N VAL A 33 -1.12 -9.18 14.04
CA VAL A 33 0.09 -8.68 13.37
C VAL A 33 -0.29 -7.36 12.71
N THR A 34 0.59 -6.36 12.74
CA THR A 34 0.25 -5.01 12.29
C THR A 34 0.77 -4.73 10.88
N ASP A 35 2.08 -4.52 10.73
CA ASP A 35 2.65 -3.94 9.50
C ASP A 35 3.19 -5.02 8.56
N CYS A 36 3.51 -6.19 9.09
CA CYS A 36 4.11 -7.30 8.36
C CYS A 36 3.12 -8.09 7.50
N VAL A 37 1.81 -7.97 7.72
CA VAL A 37 0.79 -8.62 6.89
C VAL A 37 -0.35 -7.65 6.57
N ALA A 38 -0.88 -7.75 5.37
CA ALA A 38 -2.05 -7.00 4.93
C ALA A 38 -2.93 -7.86 4.05
N GLU A 39 -4.23 -7.59 4.08
CA GLU A 39 -5.19 -8.10 3.10
C GLU A 39 -5.72 -6.93 2.28
N VAL A 40 -5.73 -7.10 0.96
CA VAL A 40 -6.25 -6.10 0.03
C VAL A 40 -7.66 -6.47 -0.39
N PRO A 41 -8.71 -5.70 -0.01
CA PRO A 41 -10.04 -5.89 -0.55
C PRO A 41 -10.11 -5.47 -2.03
N ASP A 42 -10.95 -6.14 -2.81
CA ASP A 42 -11.20 -5.79 -4.21
C ASP A 42 -11.88 -4.41 -4.36
N LYS A 43 -12.69 -4.03 -3.37
CA LYS A 43 -13.46 -2.78 -3.35
C LYS A 43 -12.88 -1.77 -2.35
N PRO A 44 -13.03 -0.46 -2.62
CA PRO A 44 -12.67 0.58 -1.67
C PRO A 44 -13.40 0.39 -0.33
N LEU A 45 -12.68 0.61 0.78
CA LEU A 45 -13.26 0.60 2.12
C LEU A 45 -14.28 1.73 2.31
N ASP A 46 -15.29 1.51 3.15
CA ASP A 46 -16.34 2.51 3.39
C ASP A 46 -15.79 3.86 3.88
N ILE A 47 -14.73 3.83 4.70
CA ILE A 47 -14.10 5.05 5.23
C ILE A 47 -13.55 5.96 4.14
N ILE A 48 -12.98 5.39 3.06
CA ILE A 48 -12.44 6.17 1.94
C ILE A 48 -13.52 6.61 0.94
N GLN A 49 -14.77 6.17 1.14
CA GLN A 49 -15.91 6.60 0.34
C GLN A 49 -16.63 7.83 0.94
N VAL A 50 -16.34 8.19 2.20
CA VAL A 50 -16.88 9.41 2.84
C VAL A 50 -16.40 10.66 2.11
N ASP A 51 -15.13 10.68 1.71
CA ASP A 51 -14.55 11.67 0.79
C ASP A 51 -13.81 10.92 -0.32
N PRO A 52 -14.45 10.70 -1.49
CA PRO A 52 -13.89 9.90 -2.57
C PRO A 52 -12.86 10.66 -3.40
N TYR A 53 -12.63 11.96 -3.16
CA TYR A 53 -11.75 12.77 -3.99
C TYR A 53 -10.35 12.14 -4.19
N PRO A 54 -9.67 11.59 -3.15
CA PRO A 54 -8.38 10.92 -3.36
C PRO A 54 -8.46 9.72 -4.32
N LEU A 55 -9.54 8.93 -4.25
CA LEU A 55 -9.75 7.82 -5.20
C LEU A 55 -9.96 8.35 -6.61
N LEU A 56 -10.82 9.34 -6.77
CA LEU A 56 -11.11 9.91 -8.08
C LEU A 56 -9.87 10.60 -8.69
N TYR A 57 -9.07 11.27 -7.86
CA TYR A 57 -7.79 11.85 -8.23
C TYR A 57 -6.82 10.78 -8.78
N HIS A 58 -6.68 9.66 -8.08
CA HIS A 58 -5.83 8.53 -8.49
C HIS A 58 -6.43 7.67 -9.61
N SER A 59 -7.73 7.82 -9.92
CA SER A 59 -8.39 7.07 -10.99
C SER A 59 -7.87 7.46 -12.37
N ARG A 60 -7.43 8.72 -12.53
CA ARG A 60 -6.96 9.31 -13.79
C ARG A 60 -5.79 8.54 -14.40
N ALA A 61 -5.77 8.42 -15.72
CA ALA A 61 -4.59 7.89 -16.43
C ALA A 61 -3.49 8.95 -16.49
N GLU A 62 -3.88 10.21 -16.69
CA GLU A 62 -3.02 11.38 -16.91
C GLU A 62 -3.56 12.61 -16.17
N GLY A 63 -2.70 13.61 -15.93
CA GLY A 63 -3.00 14.74 -15.04
C GLY A 63 -4.06 15.74 -15.52
N ILE A 64 -4.47 15.70 -16.79
CA ILE A 64 -5.47 16.63 -17.35
C ILE A 64 -6.87 16.02 -17.49
N GLU A 65 -7.04 14.74 -17.14
CA GLU A 65 -8.36 14.10 -17.17
C GLU A 65 -9.31 14.75 -16.15
N PRO A 66 -10.57 15.04 -16.53
CA PRO A 66 -11.57 15.54 -15.60
C PRO A 66 -11.87 14.50 -14.51
N ILE A 67 -12.12 14.98 -13.30
CA ILE A 67 -12.49 14.13 -12.16
C ILE A 67 -14.00 13.93 -12.18
N GLU A 68 -14.44 12.74 -12.59
CA GLU A 68 -15.85 12.33 -12.57
C GLU A 68 -16.11 11.31 -11.47
N ASP A 69 -17.08 11.60 -10.59
CA ASP A 69 -17.48 10.68 -9.55
C ASP A 69 -18.33 9.54 -10.13
N SER A 70 -17.71 8.37 -10.27
CA SER A 70 -18.37 7.15 -10.70
C SER A 70 -17.87 5.97 -9.87
N VAL A 71 -18.71 4.93 -9.72
CA VAL A 71 -18.34 3.68 -9.05
C VAL A 71 -17.08 3.08 -9.68
N GLN A 72 -16.98 3.11 -11.01
CA GLN A 72 -15.81 2.61 -11.74
C GLN A 72 -14.57 3.48 -11.49
N GLY A 73 -14.71 4.80 -11.43
CA GLY A 73 -13.64 5.74 -11.07
C GLY A 73 -13.08 5.47 -9.68
N ARG A 74 -13.95 5.30 -8.67
CA ARG A 74 -13.56 4.96 -7.29
C ARG A 74 -12.81 3.63 -7.20
N ILE A 75 -13.31 2.59 -7.87
CA ILE A 75 -12.64 1.27 -7.92
C ILE A 75 -11.28 1.39 -8.62
N ARG A 76 -11.20 2.09 -9.76
CA ARG A 76 -9.95 2.32 -10.48
C ARG A 76 -8.93 3.05 -9.60
N GLY A 77 -9.36 4.11 -8.93
CA GLY A 77 -8.56 4.86 -7.96
C GLY A 77 -8.03 3.99 -6.84
N TRP A 78 -8.91 3.21 -6.21
CA TRP A 78 -8.55 2.29 -5.13
C TRP A 78 -7.45 1.31 -5.55
N ARG A 79 -7.63 0.65 -6.69
CA ARG A 79 -6.67 -0.33 -7.19
C ARG A 79 -5.30 0.30 -7.43
N LYS A 80 -5.26 1.50 -8.02
CA LYS A 80 -4.04 2.26 -8.27
C LYS A 80 -3.37 2.72 -6.96
N THR A 81 -4.13 3.24 -6.01
CA THR A 81 -3.65 3.65 -4.68
C THR A 81 -3.06 2.46 -3.91
N VAL A 82 -3.70 1.30 -3.93
CA VAL A 82 -3.17 0.08 -3.31
C VAL A 82 -1.83 -0.32 -3.92
N LEU A 83 -1.72 -0.32 -5.25
CA LEU A 83 -0.45 -0.65 -5.90
C LEU A 83 0.66 0.33 -5.48
N PHE A 84 0.37 1.63 -5.40
CA PHE A 84 1.33 2.61 -4.88
C PHE A 84 1.73 2.32 -3.44
N ALA A 85 0.77 2.05 -2.55
CA ALA A 85 1.03 1.74 -1.15
C ALA A 85 1.90 0.48 -0.97
N LEU A 86 1.67 -0.55 -1.79
CA LEU A 86 2.38 -1.83 -1.71
C LEU A 86 3.77 -1.83 -2.32
N TYR A 87 4.03 -1.01 -3.34
CA TYR A 87 5.27 -1.07 -4.12
C TYR A 87 6.12 0.21 -4.07
N ILE A 88 5.61 1.33 -3.54
CA ILE A 88 6.13 2.72 -3.70
C ILE A 88 6.13 3.17 -5.17
N ARG A 89 6.69 2.36 -6.08
CA ARG A 89 6.72 2.53 -7.52
C ARG A 89 6.30 1.23 -8.22
N PRO A 90 5.02 1.07 -8.57
CA PRO A 90 4.59 -0.03 -9.43
C PRO A 90 5.26 0.08 -10.80
N VAL A 91 5.66 -1.05 -11.40
CA VAL A 91 6.26 -1.07 -12.77
C VAL A 91 5.33 -0.46 -13.82
N ALA A 92 4.02 -0.45 -13.55
CA ALA A 92 3.00 0.13 -14.41
C ALA A 92 2.85 1.67 -14.30
N VAL A 93 3.72 2.33 -13.53
CA VAL A 93 3.72 3.79 -13.35
C VAL A 93 5.03 4.36 -13.87
N ASP A 94 4.95 5.13 -14.94
CA ASP A 94 6.05 6.02 -15.32
C ASP A 94 5.91 7.34 -14.58
N LEU A 95 7.04 7.86 -14.09
CA LEU A 95 7.11 9.24 -13.64
C LEU A 95 7.19 10.12 -14.88
N VAL A 96 6.32 11.13 -14.97
CA VAL A 96 6.43 12.16 -16.01
C VAL A 96 7.84 12.75 -15.92
N LYS A 97 8.67 12.51 -16.94
CA LYS A 97 10.11 12.86 -16.94
C LYS A 97 10.36 14.36 -16.95
N THR A 98 9.36 15.14 -17.35
CA THR A 98 9.35 16.59 -17.30
C THR A 98 8.53 17.02 -16.09
N LEU A 99 9.04 17.95 -15.25
CA LEU A 99 8.16 18.65 -14.30
C LEU A 99 6.90 19.07 -15.06
N PRO A 100 5.68 18.91 -14.49
CA PRO A 100 4.48 19.39 -15.16
C PRO A 100 4.73 20.83 -15.58
N THR A 101 4.79 21.06 -16.89
CA THR A 101 5.06 22.38 -17.46
C THR A 101 4.09 23.35 -16.79
N PHE A 102 4.55 24.53 -16.36
CA PHE A 102 3.69 25.56 -15.74
C PHE A 102 2.35 25.77 -16.48
N GLN A 103 2.29 25.47 -17.79
CA GLN A 103 1.08 25.44 -18.61
C GLN A 103 0.00 24.44 -18.15
N ASN A 104 0.35 23.26 -17.63
CA ASN A 104 -0.61 22.27 -17.11
C ASN A 104 -1.23 22.74 -15.78
N TRP A 105 -0.49 23.54 -15.00
CA TRP A 105 -1.01 24.18 -13.79
C TRP A 105 -2.16 25.14 -14.13
N PHE A 106 -2.02 25.96 -15.16
CA PHE A 106 -3.08 26.88 -15.59
C PHE A 106 -4.29 26.20 -16.25
N LYS A 107 -4.16 24.92 -16.64
CA LYS A 107 -5.24 24.13 -17.28
C LYS A 107 -5.97 23.21 -16.30
N ALA A 108 -5.54 23.14 -15.04
CA ALA A 108 -6.20 22.30 -14.04
C ALA A 108 -7.64 22.80 -13.80
N PRO A 109 -8.66 21.93 -13.86
CA PRO A 109 -10.06 22.34 -13.77
C PRO A 109 -10.48 22.84 -12.37
N THR A 110 -9.70 22.56 -11.31
CA THR A 110 -10.04 22.92 -9.93
C THR A 110 -8.82 23.41 -9.12
N PHE A 111 -9.06 24.38 -8.24
CA PHE A 111 -8.11 24.78 -7.18
C PHE A 111 -8.45 24.04 -5.87
N PRO A 112 -7.45 23.59 -5.08
CA PRO A 112 -6.02 23.86 -5.24
C PRO A 112 -5.41 23.04 -6.37
N ALA A 113 -4.39 23.60 -7.02
CA ALA A 113 -3.70 23.03 -8.18
C ALA A 113 -2.87 21.76 -7.90
N ILE A 114 -3.15 21.06 -6.80
CA ILE A 114 -2.74 19.67 -6.59
C ILE A 114 -3.24 18.78 -7.74
N ASP A 115 -4.37 19.11 -8.37
CA ASP A 115 -4.87 18.45 -9.60
C ASP A 115 -3.87 18.45 -10.76
N GLY A 116 -3.05 19.50 -10.89
CA GLY A 116 -2.00 19.64 -11.91
C GLY A 116 -0.68 18.96 -11.55
N PHE A 117 -0.50 18.55 -10.28
CA PHE A 117 0.65 17.78 -9.82
C PHE A 117 0.31 16.28 -9.80
N PHE A 118 -0.04 15.74 -10.97
CA PHE A 118 -0.14 14.29 -11.17
C PHE A 118 1.09 13.81 -11.94
N PRO A 119 2.21 13.47 -11.25
CA PRO A 119 3.46 13.11 -11.90
C PRO A 119 3.46 11.66 -12.43
N PHE A 120 2.29 11.05 -12.62
CA PHE A 120 2.14 9.64 -12.91
C PHE A 120 1.47 9.43 -14.26
N GLU A 121 2.05 8.58 -15.09
CA GLU A 121 1.43 8.07 -16.31
C GLU A 121 1.26 6.56 -16.15
N TRP A 122 0.00 6.11 -16.16
CA TRP A 122 -0.33 4.69 -16.10
C TRP A 122 -0.31 4.09 -17.50
N ASN A 123 0.80 3.44 -17.85
CA ASN A 123 0.96 2.87 -19.20
C ASN A 123 0.18 1.57 -19.37
N GLY A 124 -0.88 1.61 -20.16
CA GLY A 124 -1.65 0.44 -20.60
C GLY A 124 -2.38 -0.30 -19.47
N ASP A 125 -2.76 -1.55 -19.75
CA ASP A 125 -3.59 -2.39 -18.88
C ASP A 125 -2.81 -3.35 -17.95
N GLY A 126 -1.51 -3.10 -17.78
CA GLY A 126 -0.65 -3.95 -16.94
C GLY A 126 -1.01 -3.90 -15.46
N TRP A 127 -1.50 -2.75 -14.98
CA TRP A 127 -1.79 -2.52 -13.57
C TRP A 127 -2.97 -3.35 -13.07
N GLN A 128 -3.96 -3.65 -13.91
CA GLN A 128 -5.08 -4.54 -13.54
C GLN A 128 -4.56 -5.93 -13.21
N LYS A 129 -3.63 -6.46 -14.00
CA LYS A 129 -3.00 -7.76 -13.74
C LYS A 129 -2.19 -7.74 -12.44
N SER A 130 -1.46 -6.65 -12.17
CA SER A 130 -0.74 -6.47 -10.91
C SER A 130 -1.68 -6.45 -9.71
N PHE A 131 -2.81 -5.72 -9.80
CA PHE A 131 -3.81 -5.68 -8.74
C PHE A 131 -4.44 -7.05 -8.49
N SER A 132 -4.80 -7.77 -9.57
CA SER A 132 -5.33 -9.13 -9.47
C SER A 132 -4.38 -10.10 -8.78
N GLY A 133 -3.06 -9.84 -8.82
CA GLY A 133 -2.06 -10.63 -8.11
C GLY A 133 -1.99 -10.37 -6.60
N VAL A 134 -2.55 -9.26 -6.09
CA VAL A 134 -2.46 -8.87 -4.66
C VAL A 134 -3.81 -8.85 -3.95
N GLN A 135 -4.92 -8.76 -4.67
CA GLN A 135 -6.27 -8.73 -4.08
C GLN A 135 -6.69 -10.06 -3.44
N GLY A 136 -7.55 -9.97 -2.42
CA GLY A 136 -8.29 -11.11 -1.86
C GLY A 136 -7.44 -12.16 -1.16
N ARG A 137 -6.22 -11.81 -0.75
CA ARG A 137 -5.33 -12.71 -0.01
C ARG A 137 -4.54 -11.95 1.05
N LEU A 138 -4.24 -12.65 2.13
CA LEU A 138 -3.26 -12.21 3.11
C LEU A 138 -1.87 -12.28 2.47
N LEU A 139 -1.12 -11.19 2.53
CA LEU A 139 0.22 -11.10 1.97
C LEU A 139 1.15 -10.29 2.88
N VAL A 140 2.44 -10.51 2.72
CA VAL A 140 3.46 -9.58 3.22
C VAL A 140 3.59 -8.46 2.19
N PRO A 141 3.35 -7.18 2.53
CA PRO A 141 3.47 -6.08 1.59
C PRO A 141 4.86 -6.09 0.92
N PRO A 142 4.95 -6.05 -0.43
CA PRO A 142 6.23 -6.10 -1.14
C PRO A 142 7.22 -5.00 -0.71
N ILE A 143 6.72 -3.81 -0.37
CA ILE A 143 7.49 -2.73 0.24
C ILE A 143 8.14 -3.17 1.56
N VAL A 144 7.38 -3.80 2.47
CA VAL A 144 7.88 -4.30 3.76
C VAL A 144 8.88 -5.42 3.52
N GLN A 145 8.56 -6.37 2.63
CA GLN A 145 9.46 -7.48 2.31
C GLN A 145 10.81 -6.99 1.77
N ASN A 146 10.81 -6.11 0.76
CA ASN A 146 12.03 -5.71 0.07
C ASN A 146 12.83 -4.64 0.81
N PHE A 147 12.17 -3.63 1.38
CA PHE A 147 12.86 -2.51 2.01
C PHE A 147 13.17 -2.72 3.49
N ILE A 148 12.48 -3.65 4.15
CA ILE A 148 12.58 -3.88 5.59
C ILE A 148 13.10 -5.29 5.88
N LEU A 149 12.31 -6.32 5.60
CA LEU A 149 12.59 -7.69 6.04
C LEU A 149 13.82 -8.29 5.35
N ASN A 150 14.01 -8.01 4.06
CA ASN A 150 15.17 -8.50 3.29
C ASN A 150 16.42 -7.62 3.42
N ARG A 151 16.33 -6.49 4.13
CA ARG A 151 17.47 -5.59 4.32
C ARG A 151 18.51 -6.23 5.25
N ARG A 152 19.79 -5.85 5.14
CA ARG A 152 20.90 -6.42 5.91
C ARG A 152 20.55 -6.68 7.40
N GLY A 153 20.65 -7.94 7.83
CA GLY A 153 20.35 -8.38 9.20
C GLY A 153 18.85 -8.58 9.50
N GLY A 154 17.96 -8.20 8.59
CA GLY A 154 16.52 -8.44 8.65
C GLY A 154 16.13 -9.90 8.42
N PRO A 155 16.67 -10.64 7.42
CA PRO A 155 16.21 -11.98 7.12
C PRO A 155 16.29 -12.94 8.30
N GLN A 156 17.44 -12.99 8.97
CA GLN A 156 17.65 -13.87 10.12
C GLN A 156 16.70 -13.53 11.27
N LYS A 157 16.62 -12.25 11.68
CA LYS A 157 15.71 -11.80 12.74
C LYS A 157 14.25 -12.08 12.41
N THR A 158 13.87 -11.93 11.14
CA THR A 158 12.52 -12.21 10.65
C THR A 158 12.22 -13.69 10.76
N MET A 159 13.13 -14.58 10.36
CA MET A 159 12.94 -16.02 10.49
C MET A 159 12.82 -16.46 11.95
N GLU A 160 13.70 -15.99 12.83
CA GLU A 160 13.65 -16.30 14.27
C GLU A 160 12.32 -15.84 14.91
N TRP A 161 11.84 -14.67 14.51
CA TRP A 161 10.54 -14.16 14.94
C TRP A 161 9.37 -14.96 14.38
N VAL A 162 9.40 -15.30 13.08
CA VAL A 162 8.39 -16.16 12.44
C VAL A 162 8.34 -17.52 13.10
N ASP A 163 9.47 -18.15 13.39
CA ASP A 163 9.52 -19.45 14.08
C ASP A 163 8.89 -19.36 15.47
N THR A 164 9.14 -18.25 16.19
CA THR A 164 8.52 -17.99 17.49
C THR A 164 7.01 -17.82 17.36
N VAL A 165 6.54 -16.98 16.45
CA VAL A 165 5.10 -16.71 16.25
C VAL A 165 4.38 -17.97 15.75
N ALA A 166 4.97 -18.72 14.82
CA ALA A 166 4.41 -19.94 14.26
C ALA A 166 4.32 -21.09 15.29
N SER A 167 5.10 -21.02 16.37
CA SER A 167 4.99 -21.98 17.49
C SER A 167 3.72 -21.77 18.33
N TRP A 168 3.05 -20.62 18.19
CA TRP A 168 1.86 -20.32 18.97
C TRP A 168 0.61 -21.05 18.45
N LYS A 169 -0.33 -21.30 19.36
CA LYS A 169 -1.62 -21.92 19.04
C LYS A 169 -2.66 -20.82 18.75
N PHE A 170 -2.69 -20.35 17.51
CA PHE A 170 -3.76 -19.49 16.97
C PHE A 170 -4.57 -20.26 15.90
N LYS A 171 -5.74 -19.73 15.52
CA LYS A 171 -6.68 -20.33 14.56
C LYS A 171 -6.88 -19.46 13.34
#